data_AF-A0A8T1FA39-F1
#
_entry.id   AF-A0A8T1FA39-F1
#
_cell.length_a   1.000
_cell.length_b   1.000
_cell.length_c   1.000
_cell.angle_alpha   90.00
_cell.angle_beta   90.00
_cell.angle_gamma   90.00
#
_symmetry.space_group_name_H-M   'P 1'
#
loop_
_entity.id
_entity.type
_entity.pdbx_description
1 polymer ?
#
loop_
_entity_poly.entity_id
_entity_poly.type
_entity_poly.pdbx_seq_one_letter_code
_entity_poly.pdbx_strand_id
1 'polypeptide(L)'
;MSEAAANGHLGVIRWLLSNRREGSTSVALWWALMRNHLDVVLFLQIHRPEDFSFLAADCMHYSCMELIELVLHHYADKVDRCEFEVPTWDWRFNEWCAKMNLQRVRGDISSTWWVCESASLRSENVAE
;
A
#
# COMPACT_ATOMS: atom_id res chain seq x y z
N MET A 1 0.56 -19.33 -3.04
CA MET A 1 -0.14 -18.18 -2.41
C MET A 1 0.18 -16.91 -3.17
N SER A 2 1.46 -16.57 -3.34
CA SER A 2 1.88 -15.30 -3.97
C SER A 2 1.36 -15.09 -5.39
N GLU A 3 1.39 -16.11 -6.23
CA GLU A 3 0.89 -16.00 -7.60
C GLU A 3 -0.64 -15.83 -7.68
N ALA A 4 -1.39 -16.46 -6.77
CA ALA A 4 -2.83 -16.21 -6.65
C ALA A 4 -3.11 -14.77 -6.20
N ALA A 5 -2.25 -14.20 -5.34
CA ALA A 5 -2.37 -12.84 -4.86
C ALA A 5 -2.03 -11.81 -5.95
N ALA A 6 -0.99 -12.09 -6.73
CA ALA A 6 -0.59 -11.27 -7.88
C ALA A 6 -1.67 -11.18 -8.98
N ASN A 7 -2.61 -12.12 -9.00
CA ASN A 7 -3.71 -12.18 -9.97
C ASN A 7 -5.09 -11.87 -9.34
N GLY A 8 -5.15 -11.44 -8.07
CA GLY A 8 -6.41 -11.08 -7.41
C GLY A 8 -7.34 -12.25 -7.13
N HIS A 9 -6.82 -13.49 -7.06
CA HIS A 9 -7.62 -14.69 -6.88
C HIS A 9 -7.97 -14.93 -5.40
N LEU A 10 -8.80 -14.06 -4.82
CA LEU A 10 -9.23 -14.12 -3.43
C LEU A 10 -9.80 -15.49 -3.03
N GLY A 11 -10.59 -16.13 -3.88
CA GLY A 11 -11.17 -17.46 -3.60
C GLY A 11 -10.11 -18.54 -3.39
N VAL A 12 -9.02 -18.51 -4.17
CA VAL A 12 -7.88 -19.43 -4.04
C VAL A 12 -7.11 -19.14 -2.76
N ILE A 13 -6.93 -17.86 -2.42
CA ILE A 13 -6.25 -17.44 -1.18
C ILE A 13 -7.04 -17.88 0.05
N ARG A 14 -8.36 -17.70 0.06
CA ARG A 14 -9.25 -18.21 1.11
C ARG A 14 -9.05 -19.70 1.31
N TRP A 15 -9.09 -20.47 0.23
CA TRP A 15 -8.91 -21.92 0.31
C TRP A 15 -7.51 -22.28 0.84
N LEU A 16 -6.46 -21.61 0.35
CA LEU A 16 -5.09 -21.86 0.81
C LEU A 16 -4.91 -21.54 2.29
N LEU A 17 -5.43 -20.43 2.79
CA LEU A 17 -5.34 -20.05 4.21
C LEU A 17 -6.15 -20.96 5.13
N SER A 18 -7.29 -21.47 4.66
CA SER A 18 -8.12 -22.41 5.43
C SER A 18 -7.55 -23.83 5.45
N ASN A 19 -6.80 -24.24 4.42
CA ASN A 19 -6.32 -25.62 4.27
C ASN A 19 -4.81 -25.79 4.51
N ARG A 20 -4.04 -24.70 4.53
CA ARG A 20 -2.59 -24.72 4.69
C ARG A 20 -2.13 -23.60 5.63
N ARG A 21 -1.21 -23.92 6.54
CA ARG A 21 -0.51 -22.93 7.38
C ARG A 21 0.82 -22.48 6.76
N GLU A 22 1.31 -23.19 5.76
CA GLU A 22 2.60 -22.94 5.10
C GLU A 22 2.43 -22.04 3.88
N GLY A 23 3.12 -20.90 3.89
CA GLY A 23 3.17 -19.94 2.79
C GLY A 23 3.57 -18.56 3.29
N SER A 24 4.50 -17.88 2.59
CA SER A 24 4.86 -16.50 2.93
C SER A 24 3.73 -15.56 2.54
N THR A 25 2.97 -15.12 3.55
CA THR A 25 1.91 -14.11 3.42
C THR A 25 2.49 -12.77 2.96
N SER A 26 3.73 -12.45 3.39
CA SER A 26 4.43 -11.19 3.09
C SER A 26 4.59 -10.97 1.59
N VAL A 27 5.10 -11.98 0.87
CA VAL A 27 5.31 -11.90 -0.58
C VAL A 27 3.99 -11.86 -1.32
N ALA A 28 2.98 -12.60 -0.85
CA ALA A 28 1.65 -12.57 -1.46
C ALA A 28 0.99 -11.20 -1.35
N LEU A 29 1.08 -10.60 -0.17
CA LEU A 29 0.55 -9.28 0.09
C LEU A 29 1.28 -8.20 -0.70
N TRP A 30 2.61 -8.28 -0.80
CA TRP A 30 3.40 -7.41 -1.67
C TRP A 30 2.91 -7.44 -3.12
N TRP A 31 2.74 -8.64 -3.70
CA TRP A 31 2.24 -8.75 -5.07
C TRP A 31 0.81 -8.25 -5.24
N ALA A 32 -0.07 -8.49 -4.27
CA ALA A 32 -1.42 -7.95 -4.30
C ALA A 32 -1.41 -6.42 -4.25
N LEU A 33 -0.54 -5.82 -3.42
CA LEU A 33 -0.37 -4.37 -3.33
C LEU A 33 0.13 -3.79 -4.65
N MET A 34 1.20 -4.35 -5.22
CA MET A 34 1.78 -3.89 -6.50
C MET A 34 0.84 -4.05 -7.70
N ARG A 35 -0.16 -4.92 -7.59
CA ARG A 35 -1.18 -5.18 -8.62
C ARG A 35 -2.53 -4.52 -8.31
N ASN A 36 -2.61 -3.74 -7.24
CA ASN A 36 -3.81 -3.05 -6.78
C ASN A 36 -5.02 -3.97 -6.48
N HIS A 37 -4.76 -5.17 -5.96
CA HIS A 37 -5.80 -6.14 -5.56
C HIS A 37 -6.24 -5.93 -4.10
N LEU A 38 -6.98 -4.84 -3.85
CA LEU A 38 -7.40 -4.39 -2.52
C LEU A 38 -8.17 -5.47 -1.73
N ASP A 39 -9.00 -6.26 -2.41
CA ASP A 39 -9.78 -7.35 -1.83
C ASP A 39 -8.88 -8.45 -1.22
N VAL A 40 -7.79 -8.78 -1.90
CA VAL A 40 -6.76 -9.70 -1.39
C VAL A 40 -5.98 -9.07 -0.24
N VAL A 41 -5.61 -7.79 -0.35
CA VAL A 41 -4.87 -7.04 0.68
C VAL A 41 -5.64 -7.04 2.00
N LEU A 42 -6.91 -6.62 1.96
CA LEU A 42 -7.80 -6.60 3.12
C LEU A 42 -7.97 -7.99 3.75
N PHE A 43 -8.15 -9.01 2.92
CA PHE A 43 -8.33 -10.37 3.40
C PHE A 43 -7.08 -10.90 4.12
N LEU A 44 -5.90 -10.69 3.54
CA LEU A 44 -4.63 -11.11 4.13
C LEU A 44 -4.34 -10.36 5.43
N GLN A 45 -4.64 -9.06 5.48
CA GLN A 45 -4.44 -8.23 6.67
C GLN A 45 -5.30 -8.66 7.86
N ILE A 46 -6.56 -9.07 7.63
CA ILE A 46 -7.46 -9.57 8.68
C ILE A 46 -6.99 -10.91 9.25
N HIS A 47 -6.41 -11.78 8.41
CA HIS A 47 -6.08 -13.15 8.82
C HIS A 47 -4.64 -13.32 9.31
N ARG A 48 -3.70 -12.47 8.87
CA ARG A 48 -2.26 -12.57 9.15
C ARG A 48 -1.57 -11.18 9.15
N PRO A 49 -1.87 -10.29 10.11
CA PRO A 49 -1.27 -8.95 10.17
C PRO A 49 0.24 -8.96 10.51
N GLU A 50 0.72 -10.00 11.20
CA GLU A 50 2.08 -10.10 11.74
C GLU A 50 3.15 -10.39 10.68
N ASP A 51 2.77 -11.01 9.55
CA ASP A 51 3.69 -11.42 8.48
C ASP A 51 4.04 -10.25 7.52
N PHE A 52 3.67 -9.00 7.83
CA PHE A 52 3.86 -7.87 6.94
C PHE A 52 5.31 -7.38 6.92
N SER A 53 6.00 -7.52 5.80
CA SER A 53 7.32 -6.92 5.58
C SER A 53 7.35 -6.27 4.20
N PHE A 54 7.67 -4.96 4.15
CA PHE A 54 7.88 -4.24 2.91
C PHE A 54 9.28 -4.60 2.37
N LEU A 55 9.36 -5.04 1.12
CA LEU A 55 10.60 -4.91 0.36
C LEU A 55 10.60 -3.47 -0.15
N ALA A 56 11.04 -2.54 0.70
CA ALA A 56 10.88 -1.08 0.57
C ALA A 56 11.63 -0.41 -0.61
N ALA A 57 11.87 -1.12 -1.71
CA ALA A 57 12.71 -0.63 -2.80
C ALA A 57 11.96 -0.30 -4.10
N ASP A 58 10.79 -0.90 -4.36
CA ASP A 58 10.09 -0.65 -5.62
C ASP A 58 8.88 0.26 -5.38
N CYS A 59 9.01 1.48 -5.91
CA CYS A 59 8.01 2.53 -5.89
C CYS A 59 6.63 1.96 -6.29
N MET A 60 5.61 2.29 -5.50
CA MET A 60 4.23 2.01 -5.84
C MET A 60 3.83 2.83 -7.07
N HIS A 61 3.99 2.26 -8.25
CA HIS A 61 3.57 2.84 -9.51
C HIS A 61 2.08 2.59 -9.71
N TYR A 62 1.28 3.67 -9.85
CA TYR A 62 -0.14 3.61 -10.18
C TYR A 62 -1.04 2.89 -9.15
N SER A 63 -0.70 2.93 -7.86
CA SER A 63 -1.58 2.46 -6.79
C SER A 63 -2.82 3.34 -6.66
N CYS A 64 -3.98 2.79 -6.29
CA CYS A 64 -5.16 3.62 -6.04
C CYS A 64 -5.06 4.34 -4.68
N MET A 65 -5.84 5.42 -4.53
CA MET A 65 -5.87 6.27 -3.33
C MET A 65 -6.13 5.44 -2.07
N GLU A 66 -7.11 4.53 -2.12
CA GLU A 66 -7.54 3.70 -0.98
C GLU A 66 -6.43 2.76 -0.50
N LEU A 67 -5.59 2.28 -1.42
CA LEU A 67 -4.47 1.41 -1.10
C LEU A 67 -3.37 2.21 -0.41
N ILE A 68 -3.05 3.41 -0.91
CA ILE A 68 -2.07 4.29 -0.26
C ILE A 68 -2.58 4.73 1.11
N GLU A 69 -3.86 5.07 1.25
CA GLU A 69 -4.46 5.38 2.56
C GLU A 69 -4.30 4.23 3.55
N LEU A 70 -4.62 2.99 3.13
CA LEU A 70 -4.46 1.80 3.95
C LEU A 70 -2.99 1.57 4.35
N VAL A 71 -2.06 1.73 3.40
CA VAL A 71 -0.63 1.58 3.65
C VAL A 71 -0.10 2.63 4.63
N LEU A 72 -0.47 3.90 4.43
CA LEU A 72 -0.07 4.97 5.34
C LEU A 72 -0.68 4.78 6.73
N HIS A 73 -1.96 4.41 6.83
CA HIS A 73 -2.63 4.26 8.12
C HIS A 73 -2.06 3.09 8.96
N HIS A 74 -1.87 1.93 8.36
CA HIS A 74 -1.45 0.72 9.10
C HIS A 74 0.07 0.52 9.15
N TYR A 75 0.81 1.12 8.22
CA TYR A 75 2.22 0.82 8.02
C TYR A 75 3.11 2.06 7.88
N ALA A 76 2.66 3.22 8.38
CA ALA A 76 3.43 4.48 8.38
C ALA A 76 4.91 4.31 8.77
N ASP A 77 5.20 3.56 9.83
CA ASP A 77 6.57 3.36 10.32
C ASP A 77 7.45 2.53 9.36
N LYS A 78 6.83 1.69 8.52
CA LYS A 78 7.52 0.82 7.54
C LYS A 78 7.67 1.48 6.17
N VAL A 79 6.88 2.51 5.87
CA VAL A 79 6.92 3.27 4.61
C VAL A 79 7.49 4.66 4.78
N ASP A 80 8.22 4.89 5.86
CA ASP A 80 8.95 6.14 6.08
C ASP A 80 9.92 6.37 4.92
N ARG A 81 9.76 7.52 4.26
CA ARG A 81 10.54 7.94 3.08
C ARG A 81 10.29 7.13 1.81
N CYS A 82 9.24 6.31 1.76
CA CYS A 82 8.83 5.67 0.51
C CYS A 82 8.21 6.69 -0.45
N GLU A 83 8.69 6.69 -1.68
CA GLU A 83 8.14 7.48 -2.77
C GLU A 83 7.09 6.69 -3.54
N PHE A 84 6.01 7.34 -3.95
CA PHE A 84 5.00 6.75 -4.82
C PHE A 84 4.59 7.73 -5.92
N GLU A 85 4.21 7.17 -7.07
CA GLU A 85 3.87 7.94 -8.27
C GLU A 85 2.36 8.16 -8.36
N VAL A 86 1.96 9.42 -8.48
CA VAL A 86 0.57 9.82 -8.72
C VAL A 86 0.50 10.52 -10.08
N PRO A 87 -0.32 10.06 -11.03
CA PRO A 87 -0.47 10.75 -12.31
C PRO A 87 -0.91 12.20 -12.14
N THR A 88 -0.32 13.14 -12.88
CA THR A 88 -0.66 14.58 -12.79
C THR A 88 -2.10 14.88 -13.17
N TRP A 89 -2.70 14.05 -14.04
CA TRP A 89 -4.10 14.17 -14.43
C TRP A 89 -5.07 13.75 -13.32
N ASP A 90 -4.63 12.93 -12.36
CA ASP A 90 -5.42 12.56 -11.19
C ASP A 90 -5.33 13.66 -10.13
N TRP A 91 -6.03 14.76 -10.40
CA TRP A 91 -6.03 15.94 -9.54
C TRP A 91 -6.54 15.61 -8.13
N ARG A 92 -7.49 14.68 -8.01
CA ARG A 92 -8.12 14.31 -6.73
C ARG A 92 -7.11 13.60 -5.85
N PHE A 93 -6.35 12.69 -6.42
CA PHE A 93 -5.31 11.99 -5.67
C PHE A 93 -4.17 12.95 -5.28
N ASN A 94 -3.73 13.82 -6.18
CA ASN A 94 -2.74 14.85 -5.85
C ASN A 94 -3.22 15.84 -4.76
N GLU A 95 -4.49 16.23 -4.78
CA GLU A 95 -5.08 17.07 -3.73
C GLU A 95 -5.14 16.32 -2.39
N TRP A 96 -5.52 15.04 -2.41
CA TRP A 96 -5.51 14.18 -1.22
C TRP A 96 -4.10 14.06 -0.62
N CYS A 97 -3.07 13.83 -1.44
CA CYS A 97 -1.68 13.77 -0.96
C CYS A 97 -1.25 15.09 -0.30
N ALA A 98 -1.66 16.23 -0.85
CA ALA A 98 -1.40 17.54 -0.25
C ALA A 98 -2.08 17.71 1.11
N LYS A 99 -3.31 17.21 1.26
CA LYS A 99 -4.07 17.26 2.53
C LYS A 99 -3.46 16.35 3.60
N MET A 100 -2.92 15.19 3.22
CA MET A 100 -2.25 14.24 4.10
C MET A 100 -0.82 14.67 4.53
N ASN A 101 -0.44 15.93 4.32
CA ASN A 101 0.90 16.47 4.60
C ASN A 101 2.06 15.69 3.95
N LEU A 102 1.83 15.07 2.80
CA LEU A 102 2.87 14.38 2.03
C LEU A 102 3.71 15.40 1.27
N GLN A 103 5.02 15.16 1.15
CA GLN A 103 5.91 16.07 0.44
C GLN A 103 6.04 15.67 -1.03
N ARG A 104 6.01 16.65 -1.95
CA ARG A 104 6.32 16.40 -3.37
C ARG A 104 7.84 16.37 -3.54
N VAL A 105 8.37 15.26 -4.06
CA VAL A 105 9.81 15.09 -4.28
C VAL A 105 10.22 15.57 -5.67
N ARG A 106 9.53 15.07 -6.68
CA ARG A 106 9.77 15.36 -8.09
C ARG A 106 8.47 15.26 -8.88
N GLY A 107 8.41 15.87 -10.04
CA GLY A 107 7.27 15.76 -10.94
C GLY A 107 7.69 16.02 -12.38
N ASP A 108 7.02 15.34 -13.31
CA ASP A 108 7.09 15.58 -14.74
C ASP A 108 5.70 15.96 -15.29
N ILE A 109 5.55 16.01 -16.60
CA ILE A 109 4.28 16.35 -17.25
C ILE A 109 3.18 15.29 -17.02
N SER A 110 3.54 14.05 -16.76
CA SER A 110 2.66 12.89 -16.63
C SER A 110 2.39 12.47 -15.19
N SER A 111 3.34 12.71 -14.29
CA SER A 111 3.37 12.11 -12.96
C SER A 111 4.03 12.99 -11.91
N THR A 112 3.53 12.93 -10.69
CA THR A 112 4.05 13.60 -9.50
C THR A 112 4.43 12.54 -8.47
N TRP A 113 5.64 12.60 -7.95
CA TRP A 113 6.11 11.71 -6.89
C TRP A 113 5.94 12.37 -5.54
N TRP A 114 5.32 11.62 -4.63
CA TRP A 114 5.06 12.03 -3.27
C TRP A 114 5.83 11.12 -2.31
N VAL A 115 6.31 11.69 -1.21
CA VAL A 115 6.99 10.96 -0.14
C VAL A 115 6.26 11.16 1.18
N CYS A 116 6.17 10.08 1.94
CA CYS A 116 5.68 10.11 3.31
C CYS A 116 6.85 10.29 4.28
N GLU A 117 6.78 11.30 5.14
CA GLU A 117 7.63 11.38 6.33
C GLU A 117 6.79 11.00 7.55
N SER A 118 7.22 9.96 8.27
CA SER A 118 6.53 9.41 9.45
C SER A 118 6.30 10.45 10.56
N ALA A 119 7.09 11.53 10.58
CA ALA A 119 6.91 12.68 11.47
C ALA A 119 5.65 13.50 11.14
N SER A 120 5.23 13.56 9.88
CA SER A 120 4.12 14.39 9.39
C SER A 120 2.74 13.75 9.59
N LEU A 121 2.67 12.41 9.71
CA LEU A 121 1.41 11.68 9.95
C LEU A 121 0.98 11.64 11.42
N ARG A 122 1.92 11.87 12.36
CA ARG A 122 1.65 11.78 13.80
C ARG A 122 0.95 13.02 14.38
N SER A 123 0.89 14.13 13.63
CA SER A 123 0.25 15.37 14.08
C SER A 123 -1.29 15.31 14.07
N GLU A 124 -1.90 14.38 13.32
CA GLU A 124 -3.36 14.27 13.21
C GLU A 124 -3.98 13.21 14.14
N ASN A 125 -3.22 12.21 14.59
CA ASN A 125 -3.73 11.11 15.44
C ASN A 125 -3.72 11.42 16.96
N VAL A 126 -3.54 12.68 17.38
CA VAL A 126 -3.56 13.09 18.81
C VAL A 126 -4.81 13.91 19.15
N ALA A 127 -5.79 13.98 18.25
CA ALA A 127 -7.05 14.66 18.49
C ALA A 127 -8.25 13.74 18.24
N GLU A 128 -8.43 12.72 19.10
CA GLU A 128 -9.74 12.17 19.49
C GLU A 128 -9.62 11.27 20.73
#